data_AF-A0ABD5DE75-F1
#
_entry.id   AF-A0ABD5DE75-F1
#
_cell.length_a   1.000
_cell.length_b   1.000
_cell.length_c   1.000
_cell.angle_alpha   90.00
_cell.angle_beta   90.00
_cell.angle_gamma   90.00
#
_symmetry.space_group_name_H-M   'P 1'
#
loop_
_entity.id
_entity.type
_entity.pdbx_description
1 polymer ?
#
loop_
_entity_poly.entity_id
_entity_poly.type
_entity_poly.pdbx_seq_one_letter_code
_entity_poly.pdbx_strand_id
1 'polypeptide(L)' 'MIALSQFNSLSKDEAAGLLAPCVAIPAWGEMLVSLRPFASRHALLQAARKAMANWGEDELNAALSAHPRIGEK' A
#
# COMPACT_ATOMS: atom_id res chain seq x y z
N MET A 1 3.75 -1.29 -14.28
CA MET A 1 3.38 -2.54 -13.57
C MET A 1 4.60 -3.43 -13.55
N ILE A 2 5.00 -3.98 -12.39
CA ILE A 2 6.16 -4.89 -12.26
C ILE A 2 5.70 -6.31 -11.90
N ALA A 3 6.55 -7.31 -12.13
CA ALA A 3 6.27 -8.69 -11.71
C ALA A 3 6.32 -8.84 -10.18
N LEU A 4 5.62 -9.84 -9.63
CA LEU A 4 5.63 -10.10 -8.18
C LEU A 4 7.03 -10.48 -7.67
N SER A 5 7.80 -11.24 -8.45
CA SER A 5 9.18 -11.58 -8.12
C SER A 5 10.06 -10.33 -8.03
N GLN A 6 9.88 -9.36 -8.94
CA GLN A 6 10.57 -8.07 -8.87
C GLN A 6 10.18 -7.33 -7.59
N PHE A 7 8.89 -7.24 -7.27
CA PHE A 7 8.42 -6.63 -6.03
C PHE A 7 9.01 -7.30 -4.79
N ASN A 8 9.11 -8.63 -4.75
CA ASN A 8 9.71 -9.37 -3.63
C ASN A 8 11.20 -9.08 -3.44
N SER A 9 11.92 -8.69 -4.51
CA SER A 9 13.37 -8.47 -4.49
C SER A 9 13.78 -7.01 -4.32
N LEU A 10 12.86 -6.05 -4.39
CA LEU A 10 13.16 -4.63 -4.17
C LEU A 10 13.68 -4.37 -2.75
N SER A 11 14.48 -3.32 -2.58
CA SER A 11 14.77 -2.79 -1.24
C SER A 11 13.47 -2.40 -0.51
N LYS A 12 13.55 -2.20 0.81
CA LYS A 12 12.37 -1.78 1.58
C LYS A 12 11.84 -0.43 1.10
N ASP A 13 12.74 0.52 0.85
CA ASP A 13 12.39 1.89 0.45
C ASP A 13 11.78 1.93 -0.95
N GLU A 14 12.35 1.20 -1.92
CA GLU A 14 11.78 1.11 -3.27
C GLU A 14 10.40 0.44 -3.26
N ALA A 15 10.22 -0.61 -2.47
CA ALA A 15 8.95 -1.31 -2.38
C ALA A 15 7.87 -0.44 -1.70
N ALA A 16 8.24 0.30 -0.65
CA ALA A 16 7.35 1.26 0.01
C ALA A 16 6.97 2.40 -0.94
N GLY A 17 7.95 2.96 -1.66
CA GLY A 17 7.71 3.99 -2.68
C GLY A 17 6.82 3.51 -3.82
N LEU A 18 6.91 2.25 -4.22
CA LEU A 18 6.03 1.66 -5.23
C LEU A 18 4.58 1.52 -4.74
N LEU A 19 4.36 1.31 -3.44
CA LEU A 19 3.03 1.22 -2.82
C LEU A 19 2.44 2.58 -2.42
N ALA A 20 3.28 3.61 -2.24
CA ALA A 20 2.85 4.93 -1.79
C ALA A 20 1.74 5.57 -2.65
N PRO A 21 1.70 5.42 -3.99
CA PRO A 21 0.60 5.95 -4.80
C PRO A 21 -0.75 5.24 -4.59
N CYS A 22 -0.80 4.09 -3.91
CA CYS A 22 -2.06 3.38 -3.66
C CYS A 22 -2.92 4.07 -2.61
N VAL A 23 -2.30 4.62 -1.55
CA VAL A 23 -2.97 5.29 -0.44
C VAL A 23 -1.95 6.08 0.37
N ALA A 24 -2.32 7.28 0.84
CA ALA A 24 -1.46 8.13 1.67
C ALA A 24 -1.40 7.68 3.15
N ILE A 25 -1.23 6.38 3.39
CA ILE A 25 -1.05 5.78 4.73
C ILE A 25 0.26 4.98 4.71
N PRO A 26 1.40 5.59 5.11
CA PRO A 26 2.72 4.95 5.03
C PRO A 26 2.80 3.60 5.76
N ALA A 27 2.18 3.50 6.93
CA ALA A 27 2.17 2.29 7.75
C ALA A 27 1.59 1.07 7.03
N TRP A 28 0.62 1.27 6.13
CA TRP A 28 0.05 0.18 5.32
C TRP A 28 1.04 -0.37 4.31
N GLY A 29 1.75 0.53 3.61
CA GLY A 29 2.81 0.16 2.67
C GLY A 29 3.95 -0.59 3.38
N GLU A 30 4.41 -0.06 4.51
CA GLU A 30 5.47 -0.66 5.34
C GLU A 30 5.09 -2.06 5.83
N MET A 31 3.85 -2.26 6.28
CA MET A 31 3.35 -3.57 6.70
C MET A 31 3.43 -4.58 5.55
N LEU A 32 2.98 -4.23 4.35
CA LEU A 32 3.07 -5.13 3.19
C LEU A 32 4.51 -5.40 2.78
N VAL A 33 5.38 -4.41 2.85
CA VAL A 33 6.82 -4.55 2.57
C VAL A 33 7.48 -5.53 3.55
N SER A 34 7.08 -5.51 4.82
CA SER A 34 7.61 -6.41 5.86
C SER A 34 7.13 -7.86 5.73
N LEU A 35 5.99 -8.09 5.08
CA LEU A 35 5.41 -9.42 4.87
C LEU A 35 5.95 -10.13 3.62
N ARG A 36 6.81 -9.48 2.84
CA ARG A 36 7.50 -10.11 1.71
C ARG A 36 8.44 -11.23 2.20
N PRO A 37 8.66 -12.28 1.40
CA PRO A 37 8.16 -12.47 0.04
C PRO A 37 6.74 -13.05 -0.02
N PHE A 38 5.94 -12.58 -0.98
CA PHE A 38 4.62 -13.15 -1.27
C PHE A 38 4.71 -14.27 -2.31
N ALA A 39 4.10 -15.41 -2.02
CA ALA A 39 4.10 -16.57 -2.91
C ALA A 39 3.23 -16.38 -4.19
N SER A 40 2.23 -15.50 -4.14
CA SER A 40 1.36 -15.21 -5.28
C SER A 40 0.72 -13.82 -5.17
N ARG A 41 0.22 -13.30 -6.29
CA ARG A 41 -0.54 -12.05 -6.31
C ARG A 41 -1.80 -12.16 -5.46
N HIS A 42 -2.43 -13.34 -5.41
CA HIS A 42 -3.57 -13.59 -4.56
C HIS A 42 -3.22 -13.40 -3.07
N ALA A 43 -2.08 -13.98 -2.63
CA ALA A 43 -1.63 -13.84 -1.24
C ALA A 43 -1.31 -12.38 -0.87
N LEU A 44 -0.65 -11.63 -1.76
CA LEU A 44 -0.40 -10.20 -1.59
C LEU A 44 -1.72 -9.42 -1.41
N LEU A 45 -2.70 -9.64 -2.28
CA LEU A 45 -3.99 -8.94 -2.20
C LEU A 45 -4.80 -9.33 -0.96
N GLN A 46 -4.68 -10.56 -0.47
CA GLN A 46 -5.30 -10.97 0.80
C GLN A 46 -4.64 -10.28 2.00
N ALA A 47 -3.30 -10.21 2.03
CA ALA A 47 -2.58 -9.47 3.07
C ALA A 47 -2.96 -7.98 3.05
N ALA A 48 -3.05 -7.37 1.87
CA ALA A 48 -3.48 -5.98 1.70
C ALA A 48 -4.87 -5.71 2.28
N ARG A 49 -5.85 -6.58 1.99
CA ARG A 49 -7.21 -6.47 2.54
C ARG A 49 -7.24 -6.58 4.06
N LYS A 50 -6.46 -7.51 4.62
CA LYS A 50 -6.36 -7.67 6.09
C LYS A 50 -5.71 -6.44 6.74
N ALA A 51 -4.67 -5.88 6.12
CA ALA A 51 -3.94 -4.71 6.63
C ALA A 51 -4.81 -3.44 6.69
N MET A 52 -5.86 -3.35 5.88
CA MET A 52 -6.81 -2.22 5.87
C MET A 52 -8.13 -2.52 6.60
N ALA A 53 -8.30 -3.71 7.17
CA ALA A 53 -9.60 -4.16 7.69
C ALA A 53 -10.10 -3.37 8.91
N ASN A 54 -9.19 -2.76 9.67
CA ASN A 54 -9.49 -2.03 10.90
C ASN A 54 -9.30 -0.52 10.77
N TRP A 55 -9.19 0.01 9.54
CA TRP A 55 -9.08 1.46 9.35
C TRP A 55 -10.33 2.17 9.87
N GLY A 56 -10.08 3.26 10.60
CA GLY A 56 -11.10 4.14 11.14
C GLY A 56 -11.05 5.53 10.50
N GLU A 57 -11.59 6.49 11.24
CA GLU A 57 -11.68 7.89 10.80
C GLU A 57 -10.31 8.55 10.66
N ASP A 58 -9.34 8.20 11.51
CA ASP A 58 -7.98 8.74 11.46
C ASP A 58 -7.27 8.33 10.16
N GLU A 59 -7.36 7.06 9.76
CA GLU A 59 -6.82 6.59 8.49
C GLU A 59 -7.54 7.20 7.30
N LEU A 60 -8.86 7.38 7.38
CA LEU A 60 -9.63 8.05 6.32
C LEU A 60 -9.15 9.49 6.13
N ASN A 61 -8.98 10.24 7.22
CA ASN A 61 -8.52 11.62 7.20
C ASN A 61 -7.10 11.72 6.64
N ALA A 62 -6.20 10.84 7.06
CA ALA A 62 -4.83 10.77 6.53
C ALA A 62 -4.82 10.42 5.04
N ALA A 63 -5.60 9.43 4.61
CA ALA A 63 -5.68 9.03 3.22
C ALA A 63 -6.18 10.18 2.32
N LEU A 64 -7.16 10.95 2.79
CA LEU A 64 -7.80 12.01 2.01
C LEU A 64 -7.08 13.36 2.07
N SER A 65 -6.12 13.56 2.98
CA SER A 65 -5.50 14.87 3.23
C SER A 65 -4.84 15.50 2.00
N ALA A 66 -4.42 14.67 1.03
CA ALA A 66 -3.76 15.08 -0.20
C ALA A 66 -4.65 15.00 -1.45
N HIS A 67 -5.93 14.62 -1.31
CA HIS A 67 -6.83 14.47 -2.46
C HIS A 67 -7.42 15.82 -2.87
N PRO A 68 -7.26 16.24 -4.13
CA PRO A 68 -8.02 17.35 -4.68
C PRO A 68 -9.52 17.04 -4.59
N ARG A 69 -10.34 18.07 -4.36
CA ARG A 69 -11.79 17.90 -4.43
C ARG A 69 -12.21 17.66 -5.87
N ILE A 70 -13.36 17.01 -6.02
CA ILE A 70 -13.98 16.80 -7.32
C ILE A 70 -14.26 18.17 -7.96
N GLY A 71 -13.69 18.41 -9.15
CA GLY A 71 -13.84 19.66 -9.91
C GLY A 71 -12.76 20.72 -9.67
N GLU A 72 -11.73 20.46 -8.87
CA GLU A 72 -10.60 21.40 -8.68
C GLU A 72 -9.58 21.38 -9.85
N LYS A 73 -9.78 20.51 -10.85
CA LYS A 73 -9.03 20.43 -12.12
C LYS A 73 -9.90 19.92 -13.25
#